data_AF-A0A975R4P1-F1
#
_entry.id   AF-A0A975R4P1-F1
#
_cell.length_a   1.000
_cell.length_b   1.000
_cell.length_c   1.000
_cell.angle_alpha   90.00
_cell.angle_beta   90.00
_cell.angle_gamma   90.00
#
_symmetry.space_group_name_H-M   'P 1'
#
loop_
_entity.id
_entity.type
_entity.pdbx_description
1 polymer ?
#
loop_
_entity_poly.entity_id
_entity_poly.type
_entity_poly.pdbx_seq_one_letter_code
_entity_poly.pdbx_strand_id
1 'polypeptide(L)'
;MCSKRDFDRADAAMNAVWKEVRAVAKNADADVRYEDDQAGYWDTLLKAQRAWLTYRDEHCRYASYDVRGGSLQPMLINNCTTDLTNARTMELRELLVSQVSGEPKTVPED
;
A
#
# COMPACT_ATOMS: atom_id res chain seq x y z
N MET A 1 -10.11 21.34 8.42
CA MET A 1 -9.31 20.25 7.79
C MET A 1 -9.22 20.54 6.30
N CYS A 2 -8.15 20.12 5.62
CA CYS A 2 -8.00 20.33 4.17
C CYS A 2 -7.72 18.97 3.54
N SER A 3 -8.65 18.47 2.73
CA SER A 3 -8.64 17.08 2.24
C SER A 3 -7.34 16.69 1.55
N LYS A 4 -6.70 17.62 0.83
CA LYS A 4 -5.39 17.38 0.21
C LYS A 4 -4.30 17.11 1.24
N ARG A 5 -4.27 17.88 2.32
CA ARG A 5 -3.31 17.71 3.42
C ARG A 5 -3.54 16.40 4.17
N ASP A 6 -4.79 16.00 4.29
CA ASP A 6 -5.16 14.74 4.95
C ASP A 6 -4.71 13.54 4.09
N PHE A 7 -4.90 13.62 2.76
CA PHE A 7 -4.33 12.66 1.82
C PHE A 7 -2.79 12.61 1.87
N ASP A 8 -2.12 13.77 1.86
CA ASP A 8 -0.65 13.83 1.92
C ASP A 8 -0.08 13.17 3.18
N ARG A 9 -0.79 13.30 4.31
CA ARG A 9 -0.43 12.63 5.55
C ARG A 9 -0.61 11.12 5.47
N ALA A 10 -1.72 10.65 4.90
CA ALA A 10 -1.98 9.23 4.71
C ALA A 10 -0.93 8.60 3.77
N ASP A 11 -0.61 9.27 2.66
CA ASP A 11 0.40 8.82 1.71
C ASP A 11 1.80 8.75 2.34
N ALA A 12 2.19 9.75 3.13
CA ALA A 12 3.44 9.72 3.88
C ALA A 12 3.51 8.54 4.86
N ALA A 13 2.41 8.25 5.57
CA ALA A 13 2.33 7.13 6.50
C ALA A 13 2.44 5.77 5.78
N MET A 14 1.71 5.59 4.67
CA MET A 14 1.81 4.38 3.84
C MET A 14 3.23 4.19 3.31
N ASN A 15 3.86 5.25 2.81
CA ASN A 15 5.22 5.19 2.28
C ASN A 15 6.28 4.89 3.34
N ALA A 16 6.04 5.23 4.60
CA ALA A 16 6.91 4.81 5.71
C ALA A 16 6.83 3.28 5.89
N VAL A 17 5.62 2.72 6.01
CA VAL A 17 5.43 1.26 6.14
C VAL A 17 5.93 0.53 4.90
N TRP A 18 5.73 1.09 3.70
CA TRP A 18 6.23 0.52 2.45
C TRP A 18 7.74 0.25 2.47
N LYS A 19 8.53 1.13 3.11
CA LYS A 19 9.98 0.94 3.25
C LYS A 19 10.32 -0.28 4.12
N GLU A 20 9.55 -0.54 5.16
CA GLU A 20 9.73 -1.70 6.03
C GLU A 20 9.35 -2.99 5.29
N VAL A 21 8.15 -3.03 4.70
CA VAL A 21 7.64 -4.24 4.03
C VAL A 21 8.49 -4.63 2.83
N ARG A 22 8.97 -3.66 2.06
CA ARG A 22 9.86 -3.96 0.93
C ARG A 22 11.22 -4.51 1.36
N ALA A 23 11.73 -4.11 2.54
CA ALA A 23 12.98 -4.63 3.07
C ALA A 23 12.81 -6.09 3.48
N VAL A 24 11.73 -6.40 4.24
CA VAL A 24 11.35 -7.78 4.60
C VAL A 24 11.21 -8.66 3.35
N ALA A 25 10.49 -8.19 2.33
CA ALA A 25 10.28 -8.96 1.10
C ALA A 25 11.59 -9.24 0.35
N LYS A 26 12.49 -8.25 0.25
CA LYS A 26 13.79 -8.43 -0.40
C LYS A 26 14.72 -9.37 0.36
N ASN A 27 14.68 -9.34 1.69
CA ASN A 27 15.48 -10.25 2.51
C ASN A 27 14.98 -11.68 2.38
N ALA A 28 13.66 -11.89 2.36
CA ALA A 28 13.10 -13.22 2.13
C ALA A 28 13.54 -13.83 0.78
N ASP A 29 13.65 -13.01 -0.27
CA ASP A 29 14.17 -13.44 -1.58
C ASP A 29 15.69 -13.72 -1.59
N ALA A 30 16.44 -13.20 -0.62
CA ALA A 30 17.87 -13.50 -0.47
C ALA A 30 18.10 -14.86 0.19
N ASP A 31 17.23 -15.22 1.15
CA ASP A 31 17.35 -16.44 1.95
C ASP A 31 16.72 -17.67 1.29
N VAL A 32 15.69 -17.49 0.45
CA VAL A 32 14.90 -18.58 -0.12
C VAL A 32 15.05 -18.67 -1.63
N ARG A 33 15.44 -19.85 -2.12
CA ARG A 33 15.35 -20.24 -3.53
C ARG A 33 14.17 -21.19 -3.68
N TYR A 34 13.14 -20.77 -4.40
CA TYR A 34 11.99 -21.61 -4.74
C TYR A 34 12.32 -22.50 -5.94
N GLU A 35 11.80 -23.73 -5.94
CA GLU A 35 11.92 -24.67 -7.07
C GLU A 35 10.75 -24.53 -8.08
N ASP A 36 9.89 -23.53 -7.91
CA ASP A 36 8.76 -23.24 -8.80
C ASP A 36 9.00 -22.00 -9.70
N ASP A 37 8.09 -21.78 -10.65
CA ASP A 37 8.16 -20.66 -11.59
C ASP A 37 7.53 -19.36 -11.04
N GLN A 38 7.28 -19.28 -9.73
CA GLN A 38 6.64 -18.09 -9.14
C GLN A 38 7.65 -16.96 -8.95
N ALA A 39 7.17 -15.72 -9.09
CA ALA A 39 7.97 -14.56 -8.73
C ALA A 39 8.16 -14.49 -7.22
N GLY A 40 9.36 -14.10 -6.77
CA GLY A 40 9.69 -13.93 -5.35
C GLY A 40 8.81 -12.90 -4.63
N TYR A 41 8.99 -12.81 -3.32
CA TYR A 41 8.24 -11.91 -2.44
C TYR A 41 8.28 -10.47 -2.92
N TRP A 42 9.46 -9.94 -3.30
CA TRP A 42 9.61 -8.55 -3.70
C TRP A 42 8.84 -8.23 -4.97
N ASP A 43 9.01 -9.03 -6.03
CA ASP A 43 8.37 -8.75 -7.31
C ASP A 43 6.85 -8.92 -7.22
N THR A 44 6.38 -9.92 -6.47
CA THR A 44 4.96 -10.12 -6.19
C THR A 44 4.37 -8.95 -5.39
N LEU A 45 5.04 -8.51 -4.31
CA LEU A 45 4.62 -7.35 -3.52
C LEU A 45 4.59 -6.06 -4.34
N LEU A 46 5.63 -5.82 -5.14
CA LEU A 46 5.73 -4.62 -5.99
C LEU A 46 4.60 -4.58 -7.02
N LYS A 47 4.31 -5.72 -7.66
CA LYS A 47 3.20 -5.85 -8.60
C LYS A 47 1.87 -5.58 -7.92
N ALA A 48 1.63 -6.15 -6.73
CA ALA A 48 0.43 -5.91 -5.95
C ALA A 48 0.26 -4.43 -5.57
N GLN A 49 1.31 -3.77 -5.09
CA GLN A 49 1.26 -2.35 -4.71
C GLN A 49 0.97 -1.44 -5.91
N ARG A 50 1.56 -1.72 -7.07
CA ARG A 50 1.28 -0.97 -8.32
C ARG A 50 -0.16 -1.15 -8.78
N ALA A 51 -0.67 -2.38 -8.77
CA ALA A 51 -2.06 -2.66 -9.10
C ALA A 51 -3.03 -1.95 -8.13
N TRP A 52 -2.68 -1.92 -6.84
CA TRP A 52 -3.46 -1.20 -5.84
C TRP A 52 -3.50 0.32 -6.08
N LEU A 53 -2.38 0.95 -6.49
CA LEU A 53 -2.38 2.38 -6.85
C LEU A 53 -3.35 2.67 -8.01
N THR A 54 -3.33 1.84 -9.05
CA THR A 54 -4.29 1.95 -10.17
C THR A 54 -5.72 1.78 -9.69
N TYR A 55 -5.99 0.77 -8.85
CA TYR A 55 -7.32 0.58 -8.25
C TYR A 55 -7.77 1.82 -7.47
N ARG A 56 -6.94 2.33 -6.54
CA ARG A 56 -7.24 3.49 -5.71
C ARG A 56 -7.63 4.69 -6.57
N ASP A 57 -6.80 4.99 -7.56
CA ASP A 57 -6.96 6.20 -8.37
C ASP A 57 -8.23 6.12 -9.23
N GLU A 58 -8.48 4.99 -9.91
CA GLU A 58 -9.67 4.82 -10.73
C GLU A 58 -10.96 4.67 -9.91
N HIS A 59 -10.91 3.96 -8.79
CA HIS A 59 -12.04 3.84 -7.86
C HIS A 59 -12.45 5.20 -7.29
N CYS A 60 -11.49 5.97 -6.77
CA CYS A 60 -11.81 7.28 -6.19
C CYS A 60 -12.21 8.31 -7.25
N ARG A 61 -11.68 8.18 -8.48
CA ARG A 61 -12.18 8.94 -9.60
C ARG A 61 -13.65 8.62 -9.83
N TYR A 62 -14.02 7.34 -9.99
CA TYR A 62 -15.39 6.87 -10.20
C TYR A 62 -16.35 7.32 -9.09
N ALA A 63 -15.96 7.15 -7.82
CA ALA A 63 -16.76 7.54 -6.66
C ALA A 63 -17.12 9.05 -6.63
N SER A 64 -16.39 9.89 -7.37
CA SER A 64 -16.65 11.32 -7.49
C SER A 64 -17.51 11.73 -8.69
N TYR A 65 -18.01 10.78 -9.49
CA TYR A 65 -18.65 11.09 -10.79
C TYR A 65 -19.93 11.91 -10.67
N ASP A 66 -20.69 11.75 -9.58
CA ASP A 66 -21.93 12.51 -9.35
C ASP A 66 -21.70 14.03 -9.28
N VAL A 67 -20.46 14.45 -8.98
CA VAL A 67 -20.05 15.87 -8.91
C VAL A 67 -18.98 16.21 -9.93
N ARG A 68 -18.85 15.42 -11.00
CA ARG A 68 -17.80 15.56 -12.01
C ARG A 68 -17.75 16.97 -12.60
N GLY A 69 -16.56 17.56 -12.63
CA GLY A 69 -16.31 18.92 -13.14
C GLY A 69 -16.69 20.04 -12.16
N GLY A 70 -17.32 19.72 -11.04
CA GLY A 70 -17.66 20.67 -9.98
C GLY A 70 -16.50 20.90 -9.01
N SER A 71 -16.59 22.00 -8.25
CA SER A 71 -15.59 22.37 -7.23
C SER A 71 -15.49 21.39 -6.06
N LEU A 72 -16.51 20.54 -5.85
CA LEU A 72 -16.51 19.50 -4.83
C LEU A 72 -15.73 18.23 -5.24
N GLN A 73 -15.52 18.00 -6.54
CA GLN A 73 -14.92 16.77 -7.03
C GLN A 73 -13.53 16.49 -6.44
N PRO A 74 -12.59 17.45 -6.39
CA PRO A 74 -11.27 17.19 -5.82
C PRO A 74 -11.33 16.83 -4.34
N MET A 75 -12.28 17.38 -3.60
CA MET A 75 -12.47 17.07 -2.19
C MET A 75 -12.91 15.61 -2.00
N LEU A 76 -13.88 15.13 -2.79
CA LEU A 76 -14.34 13.74 -2.71
C LEU A 76 -13.26 12.75 -3.12
N ILE A 77 -12.49 13.06 -4.17
CA ILE A 77 -11.34 12.25 -4.58
C ILE A 77 -10.35 12.14 -3.42
N ASN A 78 -9.93 13.28 -2.85
CA ASN A 78 -8.95 13.29 -1.75
C ASN A 78 -9.43 12.54 -0.51
N ASN A 79 -10.72 12.63 -0.16
CA ASN A 79 -11.26 11.90 0.97
C ASN A 79 -11.22 10.39 0.72
N CYS A 80 -11.71 9.95 -0.45
CA CYS A 80 -11.64 8.54 -0.83
C CYS A 80 -10.20 8.00 -0.87
N THR A 81 -9.26 8.75 -1.44
CA THR A 81 -7.86 8.31 -1.51
C THR A 81 -7.23 8.26 -0.13
N THR A 82 -7.62 9.15 0.79
CA THR A 82 -7.20 9.11 2.20
C THR A 82 -7.66 7.81 2.87
N ASP A 83 -8.94 7.48 2.75
CA ASP A 83 -9.53 6.29 3.39
C ASP A 83 -8.88 4.99 2.89
N LEU A 84 -8.76 4.85 1.57
CA LEU A 84 -8.10 3.67 0.97
C LEU A 84 -6.62 3.59 1.35
N THR A 85 -5.91 4.71 1.42
CA THR A 85 -4.49 4.74 1.79
C THR A 85 -4.27 4.35 3.25
N ASN A 86 -5.17 4.76 4.15
CA ASN A 86 -5.15 4.33 5.54
C ASN A 86 -5.39 2.82 5.66
N ALA A 87 -6.40 2.29 4.96
CA ALA A 87 -6.68 0.86 4.94
C ALA A 87 -5.47 0.06 4.41
N ARG A 88 -4.89 0.50 3.28
CA ARG A 88 -3.69 -0.13 2.71
C ARG A 88 -2.49 -0.08 3.65
N THR A 89 -2.34 0.99 4.42
CA THR A 89 -1.29 1.07 5.44
C THR A 89 -1.42 -0.04 6.48
N MET A 90 -2.65 -0.39 6.88
CA MET A 90 -2.91 -1.51 7.80
C MET A 90 -2.60 -2.85 7.15
N GLU A 91 -3.09 -3.10 5.93
CA GLU A 91 -2.78 -4.32 5.17
C GLU A 91 -1.27 -4.53 5.00
N LEU A 92 -0.51 -3.46 4.73
CA LEU A 92 0.95 -3.52 4.62
C LEU A 92 1.60 -3.86 5.97
N ARG A 93 1.11 -3.32 7.09
CA ARG A 93 1.63 -3.66 8.43
C ARG A 93 1.41 -5.13 8.76
N GLU A 94 0.28 -5.70 8.35
CA GLU A 94 0.01 -7.13 8.56
C GLU A 94 1.05 -8.01 7.85
N LEU A 95 1.57 -7.58 6.70
CA LEU A 95 2.62 -8.31 5.97
C LEU A 95 3.97 -8.34 6.69
N LEU A 96 4.20 -7.46 7.67
CA LEU A 96 5.39 -7.49 8.55
C LEU A 96 5.33 -8.61 9.59
N VAL A 97 4.20 -9.30 9.70
CA VAL A 97 3.99 -10.41 10.64
C VAL A 97 3.83 -11.72 9.88
N SER A 98 4.39 -12.80 10.41
CA SER A 98 4.16 -14.15 9.94
C SER A 98 2.68 -14.49 10.08
N GLN A 99 2.03 -14.80 8.95
CA GLN A 99 0.60 -15.15 8.94
C GLN A 99 0.34 -16.54 9.54
N VAL A 100 1.40 -17.30 9.85
CA VAL A 100 1.31 -18.64 10.45
C VAL A 100 1.58 -18.59 11.95
N SER A 101 2.64 -17.89 12.38
CA SER A 101 3.05 -17.85 13.80
C SER A 101 2.60 -16.59 14.54
N GLY A 102 2.22 -15.52 13.83
CA GLY A 102 1.91 -14.23 14.43
C GLY A 102 3.15 -13.45 14.90
N GLU A 103 4.35 -13.93 14.61
CA GLU A 103 5.61 -13.30 15.01
C GLU A 103 6.07 -12.24 13.98
N PRO A 104 6.75 -11.16 14.41
CA PRO A 104 7.35 -10.22 13.48
C PRO A 104 8.34 -10.90 12.52
N LYS A 105 8.23 -10.61 11.23
CA LYS A 105 9.24 -10.98 10.23
C LYS A 105 10.44 -10.07 10.42
N THR A 106 11.59 -10.66 10.73
CA THR A 106 12.81 -9.90 11.00
C THR A 106 13.47 -9.46 9.70
N VAL A 107 13.92 -8.21 9.69
CA VAL A 107 15.02 -7.76 8.83
C VAL A 107 16.27 -7.92 9.71
N PRO A 108 17.34 -8.62 9.28
CA PRO A 108 18.60 -8.61 10.03
C PRO A 108 19.05 -7.15 10.22
N GLU A 109 19.42 -6.76 11.44
CA GLU A 109 20.07 -5.48 11.68
C GLU A 109 21.45 -5.51 11.00
N ASP A 110 21.74 -4.51 10.17
CA ASP A 110 23.04 -4.34 9.48
C ASP A 110 24.21 -4.22 10.47
#